data_AF-A0A4V6Z2S3-F1
#
_entry.id   AF-A0A4V6Z2S3-F1
#
_cell.length_a   1.000
_cell.length_b   1.000
_cell.length_c   1.000
_cell.angle_alpha   90.00
_cell.angle_beta   90.00
_cell.angle_gamma   90.00
#
_symmetry.space_group_name_H-M   'P 1'
#
loop_
_entity.id
_entity.type
_entity.pdbx_description
1 polymer ?
#
loop_
_entity_poly.entity_id
_entity_poly.type
_entity_poly.pdbx_seq_one_letter_code
_entity_poly.pdbx_strand_id
1 'polypeptide(L)'
;MKAPGEAKSDLWQLVEFAKRFKVEEVWPAELVNQKPEYRGKTLYDVLFVNGEVNKYKLEEIPADQLNDESREFGFYIQKGLFEEYAGFGRGHGHDLAAFDMYHKARGLRWPVVDGKETLWRYREGTDPYVKAGESVRFYGKPDGKAVIFALPFEPAAESPDQEYDLWLSTGRVLEHWHTGSMTRRVPELHRAFPEAVLFIHPLDAKSRNLRRGDKVKVLSRRGEVVSIRRNPWP
;
A
#
# COMPACT_ATOMS: atom_id res chain seq x y z
N MET A 1 4.49 -20.03 9.60
CA MET A 1 5.28 -19.80 10.84
C MET A 1 4.47 -18.95 11.82
N LYS A 2 4.80 -18.98 13.11
CA LYS A 2 4.16 -18.16 14.16
C LYS A 2 5.01 -16.92 14.49
N ALA A 3 4.36 -15.86 14.93
CA ALA A 3 5.04 -14.66 15.40
C ALA A 3 5.74 -14.91 16.76
N PRO A 4 6.83 -14.18 17.08
CA PRO A 4 7.53 -14.33 18.35
C PRO A 4 6.75 -13.70 19.51
N GLY A 5 6.78 -14.34 20.69
CA GLY A 5 6.16 -13.82 21.92
C GLY A 5 4.66 -13.55 21.74
N GLU A 6 4.23 -12.34 22.09
CA GLU A 6 2.85 -11.87 21.98
C GLU A 6 2.61 -10.98 20.75
N ALA A 7 3.50 -11.01 19.76
CA ALA A 7 3.28 -10.26 18.53
C ALA A 7 2.00 -10.74 17.83
N LYS A 8 1.12 -9.80 17.51
CA LYS A 8 -0.14 -10.00 16.80
C LYS A 8 -0.12 -9.23 15.49
N SER A 9 -0.94 -9.65 14.53
CA SER A 9 -1.09 -8.93 13.25
C SER A 9 -1.85 -7.62 13.45
N ASP A 10 -1.63 -6.67 12.56
CA ASP A 10 -2.41 -5.43 12.52
C ASP A 10 -3.91 -5.72 12.34
N LEU A 11 -4.26 -6.75 11.55
CA LEU A 11 -5.63 -7.19 11.38
C LEU A 11 -6.26 -7.60 12.73
N TRP A 12 -5.57 -8.42 13.52
CA TRP A 12 -6.04 -8.81 14.84
C TRP A 12 -6.25 -7.57 15.73
N GLN A 13 -5.28 -6.66 15.75
CA GLN A 13 -5.35 -5.46 16.60
C GLN A 13 -6.57 -4.59 16.25
N LEU A 14 -6.83 -4.37 14.97
CA LEU A 14 -7.96 -3.57 14.50
C LEU A 14 -9.30 -4.21 14.89
N VAL A 15 -9.43 -5.52 14.67
CA VAL A 15 -10.67 -6.26 14.93
C VAL A 15 -10.93 -6.40 16.43
N GLU A 16 -9.89 -6.69 17.22
CA GLU A 16 -10.00 -6.79 18.68
C GLU A 16 -10.30 -5.43 19.31
N PHE A 17 -9.69 -4.36 18.82
CA PHE A 17 -9.94 -3.00 19.31
C PHE A 17 -11.36 -2.52 19.01
N ALA A 18 -11.96 -2.94 17.89
CA ALA A 18 -13.35 -2.60 17.55
C ALA A 18 -14.38 -3.11 18.57
N LYS A 19 -14.06 -4.13 19.37
CA LYS A 19 -14.92 -4.61 20.46
C LYS A 19 -15.07 -3.60 21.60
N ARG A 20 -14.20 -2.59 21.67
CA ARG A 20 -14.13 -1.62 22.78
C ARG A 20 -15.09 -0.44 22.63
N PHE A 21 -15.79 -0.33 21.50
CA PHE A 21 -16.66 0.80 21.19
C PHE A 21 -18.05 0.30 20.84
N LYS A 22 -19.05 0.75 21.60
CA LYS A 22 -20.46 0.63 21.25
C LYS A 22 -20.83 1.68 20.23
N VAL A 23 -21.85 1.37 19.43
CA VAL A 23 -22.37 2.26 18.38
C VAL A 23 -22.72 3.64 18.93
N GLU A 24 -23.34 3.73 20.11
CA GLU A 24 -23.73 5.02 20.71
C GLU A 24 -22.56 5.90 21.15
N GLU A 25 -21.35 5.33 21.29
CA GLU A 25 -20.14 6.08 21.65
C GLU A 25 -19.51 6.78 20.44
N VAL A 26 -19.87 6.35 19.22
CA VAL A 26 -19.19 6.75 17.98
C VAL A 26 -20.14 7.22 16.88
N TRP A 27 -21.44 6.90 16.97
CA TRP A 27 -22.46 7.35 16.02
C TRP A 27 -23.39 8.38 16.66
N PRO A 28 -23.74 9.46 15.93
CA PRO A 28 -24.81 10.36 16.34
C PRO A 28 -26.13 9.60 16.52
N ALA A 29 -26.91 10.01 17.52
CA ALA A 29 -28.21 9.40 17.83
C ALA A 29 -29.16 9.32 16.62
N GLU A 30 -29.08 10.29 15.69
CA GLU A 30 -29.85 10.26 14.45
C GLU A 30 -29.56 9.00 13.61
N LEU A 31 -28.29 8.63 13.42
CA LEU A 31 -27.92 7.42 12.67
C LEU A 31 -28.36 6.16 13.41
N VAL A 32 -28.21 6.13 14.73
CA VAL A 32 -28.66 5.00 15.56
C VAL A 32 -30.19 4.83 15.47
N ASN A 33 -30.94 5.93 15.38
CA ASN A 33 -32.39 5.89 15.24
C ASN A 33 -32.84 5.41 13.85
N GLN A 34 -32.05 5.65 12.80
CA GLN A 34 -32.30 5.10 11.47
C GLN A 34 -32.03 3.59 11.37
N LYS A 35 -31.15 3.07 12.23
CA LYS A 35 -30.77 1.65 12.30
C LYS A 35 -30.84 1.11 13.73
N PRO A 36 -32.05 1.05 14.34
CA PRO A 36 -32.22 0.68 15.73
C PRO A 36 -31.74 -0.75 16.06
N GLU A 37 -31.62 -1.62 15.05
CA GLU A 37 -31.05 -2.98 15.17
C GLU A 37 -29.57 -3.01 15.59
N TYR A 38 -28.87 -1.88 15.52
CA TYR A 38 -27.47 -1.75 15.94
C TYR A 38 -27.30 -1.17 17.36
N ARG A 39 -28.40 -0.82 18.05
CA ARG A 39 -28.32 -0.32 19.42
C ARG A 39 -27.66 -1.32 20.36
N GLY A 40 -26.73 -0.83 21.19
CA GLY A 40 -25.97 -1.60 22.16
C GLY A 40 -24.93 -2.56 21.57
N LYS A 41 -24.83 -2.66 20.23
CA LYS A 41 -23.80 -3.45 19.57
C LYS A 41 -22.45 -2.72 19.56
N THR A 42 -21.38 -3.47 19.45
CA THR A 42 -20.02 -2.94 19.27
C THR A 42 -19.72 -2.69 17.79
N LEU A 43 -18.68 -1.90 17.51
CA LEU A 43 -18.15 -1.78 16.14
C LEU A 43 -17.66 -3.14 15.60
N TYR A 44 -17.22 -4.06 16.46
CA TYR A 44 -16.90 -5.41 16.04
C TYR A 44 -18.13 -6.14 15.46
N ASP A 45 -19.27 -6.04 16.14
CA ASP A 45 -20.51 -6.67 15.67
C ASP A 45 -21.01 -6.04 14.36
N VAL A 46 -20.88 -4.72 14.23
CA VAL A 46 -21.37 -3.98 13.06
C VAL A 46 -20.46 -4.17 11.85
N LEU A 47 -19.15 -4.23 12.03
CA LEU A 47 -18.17 -4.24 10.93
C LEU A 47 -17.67 -5.63 10.56
N PHE A 48 -17.60 -6.57 11.51
CA PHE A 48 -16.95 -7.88 11.29
C PHE A 48 -17.87 -9.08 11.52
N VAL A 49 -18.98 -8.91 12.25
CA VAL A 49 -20.00 -9.96 12.47
C VAL A 49 -21.34 -9.54 11.85
N ASN A 50 -21.27 -9.05 10.61
CA ASN A 50 -22.36 -8.38 9.91
C ASN A 50 -23.19 -9.30 8.99
N GLY A 51 -22.88 -10.59 8.93
CA GLY A 51 -23.52 -11.58 8.06
C GLY A 51 -22.80 -11.81 6.73
N GLU A 52 -21.92 -10.88 6.32
CA GLU A 52 -21.11 -11.00 5.11
C GLU A 52 -19.66 -11.38 5.45
N VAL A 53 -19.01 -10.63 6.34
CA VAL A 53 -17.62 -10.87 6.76
C VAL A 53 -17.48 -12.18 7.53
N ASN A 54 -18.44 -12.52 8.39
CA ASN A 54 -18.41 -13.76 9.18
C ASN A 54 -19.13 -14.95 8.54
N LYS A 55 -19.45 -14.86 7.24
CA LYS A 55 -20.17 -15.90 6.50
C LYS A 55 -19.37 -17.18 6.28
N TYR A 56 -18.05 -17.04 6.11
CA TYR A 56 -17.15 -18.15 5.76
C TYR A 56 -16.67 -18.87 7.00
N LYS A 57 -16.78 -20.20 6.99
CA LYS A 57 -16.61 -20.98 8.22
C LYS A 57 -15.16 -21.41 8.42
N LEU A 58 -14.83 -21.72 9.67
CA LEU A 58 -13.47 -22.14 10.04
C LEU A 58 -13.06 -23.45 9.35
N GLU A 59 -14.02 -24.33 9.03
CA GLU A 59 -13.76 -25.62 8.35
C GLU A 59 -13.26 -25.46 6.91
N GLU A 60 -13.42 -24.28 6.31
CA GLU A 60 -12.85 -23.97 4.99
C GLU A 60 -11.32 -23.81 5.04
N ILE A 61 -10.74 -23.62 6.24
CA ILE A 61 -9.31 -23.52 6.44
C ILE A 61 -8.75 -24.93 6.67
N PRO A 62 -7.77 -25.40 5.87
CA PRO A 62 -7.09 -26.66 6.12
C PRO A 62 -6.58 -26.76 7.56
N ALA A 63 -6.75 -27.92 8.20
CA ALA A 63 -6.46 -28.10 9.61
C ALA A 63 -4.98 -27.83 9.95
N ASP A 64 -4.08 -28.11 9.00
CA ASP A 64 -2.64 -27.90 9.08
C ASP A 64 -2.21 -26.46 8.72
N GLN A 65 -3.11 -25.63 8.19
CA GLN A 65 -2.84 -24.24 7.85
C GLN A 65 -2.99 -23.33 9.09
N LEU A 66 -1.95 -22.53 9.34
CA LEU A 66 -1.99 -21.49 10.38
C LEU A 66 -2.90 -20.34 9.94
N ASN A 67 -3.79 -19.92 10.84
CA ASN A 67 -4.63 -18.74 10.71
C ASN A 67 -5.10 -18.36 12.11
N ASP A 68 -4.36 -17.45 12.76
CA ASP A 68 -4.50 -17.20 14.21
C ASP A 68 -5.76 -16.40 14.48
N GLU A 69 -6.01 -15.39 13.66
CA GLU A 69 -7.16 -14.51 13.72
C GLU A 69 -8.46 -15.29 13.50
N SER A 70 -8.51 -16.14 12.47
CA SER A 70 -9.74 -16.90 12.19
C SER A 70 -10.05 -17.90 13.30
N ARG A 71 -9.03 -18.56 13.86
CA ARG A 71 -9.21 -19.51 14.98
C ARG A 71 -9.60 -18.80 16.27
N GLU A 72 -9.16 -17.56 16.47
CA GLU A 72 -9.50 -16.76 17.65
C GLU A 72 -10.89 -16.11 17.53
N PHE A 73 -11.26 -15.59 16.36
CA PHE A 73 -12.57 -14.95 16.12
C PHE A 73 -13.68 -15.94 15.74
N GLY A 74 -13.34 -17.18 15.37
CA GLY A 74 -14.30 -18.27 15.14
C GLY A 74 -14.86 -18.37 13.72
N PHE A 75 -14.32 -17.64 12.75
CA PHE A 75 -14.73 -17.67 11.34
C PHE A 75 -13.57 -17.25 10.43
N TYR A 76 -13.66 -17.55 9.13
CA TYR A 76 -12.59 -17.24 8.17
C TYR A 76 -12.58 -15.75 7.79
N ILE A 77 -12.04 -14.93 8.70
CA ILE A 77 -12.13 -13.47 8.65
C ILE A 77 -11.49 -12.85 7.40
N GLN A 78 -10.35 -13.36 6.95
CA GLN A 78 -9.67 -12.81 5.77
C GLN A 78 -10.47 -13.04 4.49
N LYS A 79 -11.11 -14.21 4.35
CA LYS A 79 -11.95 -14.54 3.19
C LYS A 79 -13.20 -13.67 3.16
N GLY A 80 -13.87 -13.50 4.31
CA GLY A 80 -15.03 -12.62 4.41
C GLY A 80 -14.72 -11.16 4.10
N LEU A 81 -13.67 -10.61 4.70
CA LEU A 81 -13.23 -9.24 4.42
C LEU A 81 -12.89 -9.04 2.94
N PHE A 82 -12.16 -9.99 2.35
CA PHE A 82 -11.81 -9.92 0.93
C PHE A 82 -13.03 -9.97 0.02
N GLU A 83 -13.97 -10.88 0.28
CA GLU A 83 -15.15 -11.09 -0.57
C GLU A 83 -16.16 -9.94 -0.45
N GLU A 84 -16.36 -9.39 0.75
CA GLU A 84 -17.14 -8.16 0.95
C GLU A 84 -16.50 -6.96 0.22
N TYR A 85 -15.18 -6.77 0.39
CA TYR A 85 -14.42 -5.74 -0.32
C TYR A 85 -14.47 -5.91 -1.84
N ALA A 86 -14.32 -7.14 -2.34
CA ALA A 86 -14.33 -7.42 -3.77
C ALA A 86 -15.69 -7.09 -4.42
N GLY A 87 -16.78 -7.10 -3.64
CA GLY A 87 -18.11 -6.67 -4.08
C GLY A 87 -18.15 -5.25 -4.64
N PHE A 88 -17.28 -4.34 -4.17
CA PHE A 88 -17.21 -2.97 -4.69
C PHE A 88 -16.71 -2.92 -6.15
N GLY A 89 -15.79 -3.82 -6.54
CA GLY A 89 -15.11 -3.76 -7.82
C GLY A 89 -15.66 -4.69 -8.91
N ARG A 90 -16.28 -5.81 -8.50
CA ARG A 90 -16.85 -6.81 -9.41
C ARG A 90 -18.03 -6.22 -10.19
N GLY A 91 -18.01 -6.35 -11.52
CA GLY A 91 -18.95 -5.71 -12.44
C GLY A 91 -18.69 -4.22 -12.72
N HIS A 92 -17.68 -3.63 -12.06
CA HIS A 92 -17.39 -2.19 -12.08
C HIS A 92 -15.95 -1.89 -12.52
N GLY A 93 -15.36 -2.76 -13.35
CA GLY A 93 -14.05 -2.58 -13.96
C GLY A 93 -12.85 -2.89 -13.05
N HIS A 94 -13.10 -3.39 -11.84
CA HIS A 94 -12.09 -3.69 -10.82
C HIS A 94 -12.28 -5.09 -10.23
N ASP A 95 -12.66 -6.04 -11.09
CA ASP A 95 -13.01 -7.40 -10.70
C ASP A 95 -11.82 -8.14 -10.10
N LEU A 96 -11.87 -8.37 -8.79
CA LEU A 96 -11.02 -9.36 -8.15
C LEU A 96 -11.63 -10.75 -8.38
N ALA A 97 -10.74 -11.72 -8.63
CA ALA A 97 -11.14 -13.13 -8.71
C ALA A 97 -11.76 -13.58 -7.37
N ALA A 98 -12.36 -14.78 -7.35
CA ALA A 98 -12.72 -15.41 -6.09
C ALA A 98 -11.47 -15.59 -5.21
N PHE A 99 -11.59 -15.32 -3.91
CA PHE A 99 -10.51 -15.41 -2.92
C PHE A 99 -9.65 -16.68 -3.08
N ASP A 100 -10.30 -17.83 -3.21
CA ASP A 100 -9.63 -19.14 -3.30
C ASP A 100 -8.76 -19.30 -4.56
N MET A 101 -9.01 -18.53 -5.62
CA MET A 101 -8.18 -18.55 -6.84
C MET A 101 -6.79 -17.98 -6.57
N TYR A 102 -6.68 -16.95 -5.73
CA TYR A 102 -5.39 -16.33 -5.40
C TYR A 102 -4.51 -17.23 -4.54
N HIS A 103 -5.09 -18.16 -3.77
CA HIS A 103 -4.33 -19.19 -3.06
C HIS A 103 -3.76 -20.28 -3.98
N LYS A 104 -4.27 -20.40 -5.21
CA LYS A 104 -3.83 -21.40 -6.21
C LYS A 104 -2.91 -20.79 -7.28
N ALA A 105 -3.10 -19.51 -7.58
CA ALA A 105 -2.36 -18.79 -8.60
C ALA A 105 -1.10 -18.11 -8.04
N ARG A 106 -0.15 -17.77 -8.93
CA ARG A 106 0.96 -16.85 -8.61
C ARG A 106 0.57 -15.42 -8.96
N GLY A 107 -0.53 -14.97 -8.34
CA GLY A 107 -1.18 -13.70 -8.66
C GLY A 107 -2.00 -13.77 -9.95
N LEU A 108 -2.97 -12.84 -10.04
CA LEU A 108 -3.79 -12.58 -11.22
C LEU A 108 -3.97 -11.07 -11.34
N ARG A 109 -3.96 -10.55 -12.57
CA ARG A 109 -4.16 -9.14 -12.87
C ARG A 109 -5.63 -8.83 -13.08
N TRP A 110 -6.18 -7.94 -12.27
CA TRP A 110 -7.55 -7.47 -12.41
C TRP A 110 -7.71 -6.56 -13.66
N PRO A 111 -8.93 -6.45 -14.24
CA PRO A 111 -10.13 -7.21 -13.87
C PRO A 111 -10.01 -8.69 -14.26
N VAL A 112 -10.39 -9.58 -13.35
CA VAL A 112 -10.52 -11.03 -13.58
C VAL A 112 -11.99 -11.33 -13.84
N VAL A 113 -12.36 -11.49 -15.11
CA VAL A 113 -13.74 -11.76 -15.54
C VAL A 113 -13.81 -13.18 -16.10
N ASP A 114 -14.82 -13.94 -15.69
CA ASP A 114 -14.99 -15.36 -16.04
C ASP A 114 -13.72 -16.20 -15.80
N GLY A 115 -13.01 -15.88 -14.72
CA GLY A 115 -11.77 -16.55 -14.32
C GLY A 115 -10.53 -16.20 -15.15
N LYS A 116 -10.63 -15.25 -16.11
CA LYS A 116 -9.53 -14.82 -16.97
C LYS A 116 -9.01 -13.44 -16.56
N GLU A 117 -7.70 -13.33 -16.33
CA GLU A 117 -7.05 -12.05 -16.05
C GLU A 117 -6.97 -11.14 -17.28
N THR A 118 -6.87 -9.83 -17.03
CA THR A 118 -6.77 -8.81 -18.08
C THR A 118 -5.34 -8.26 -18.13
N LEU A 119 -4.73 -8.34 -19.32
CA LEU A 119 -3.34 -7.88 -19.56
C LEU A 119 -3.27 -6.42 -19.96
N TRP A 120 -4.22 -5.99 -20.81
CA TRP A 120 -4.31 -4.64 -21.33
C TRP A 120 -5.74 -4.15 -21.21
N ARG A 121 -5.93 -3.10 -20.41
CA ARG A 121 -7.21 -2.42 -20.23
C ARG A 121 -7.49 -1.44 -21.37
N TYR A 122 -8.77 -1.11 -21.55
CA TYR A 122 -9.30 -0.14 -22.51
C TYR A 122 -9.14 -0.54 -23.99
N ARG A 123 -8.70 -1.77 -24.29
CA ARG A 123 -8.49 -2.24 -25.66
C ARG A 123 -9.46 -3.37 -26.02
N GLU A 124 -10.12 -3.23 -27.17
CA GLU A 124 -11.00 -4.26 -27.72
C GLU A 124 -10.24 -5.59 -27.91
N GLY A 125 -10.88 -6.69 -27.54
CA GLY A 125 -10.33 -8.05 -27.65
C GLY A 125 -9.44 -8.47 -26.47
N THR A 126 -8.94 -7.53 -25.66
CA THR A 126 -8.14 -7.84 -24.47
C THR A 126 -8.83 -7.47 -23.16
N ASP A 127 -9.64 -6.41 -23.15
CA ASP A 127 -10.41 -5.95 -22.00
C ASP A 127 -11.90 -6.31 -22.19
N PRO A 128 -12.51 -7.10 -21.27
CA PRO A 128 -13.92 -7.48 -21.37
C PRO A 128 -14.89 -6.31 -21.25
N TYR A 129 -14.46 -5.14 -20.75
CA TYR A 129 -15.29 -3.95 -20.63
C TYR A 129 -15.34 -3.08 -21.89
N VAL A 130 -14.57 -3.41 -22.92
CA VAL A 130 -14.58 -2.69 -24.21
C VAL A 130 -15.50 -3.41 -25.18
N LYS A 131 -16.50 -2.71 -25.72
CA LYS A 131 -17.48 -3.34 -26.61
C LYS A 131 -16.88 -3.56 -28.00
N ALA A 132 -17.41 -4.57 -28.69
CA ALA A 132 -17.02 -4.86 -30.06
C ALA A 132 -17.25 -3.63 -30.96
N GLY A 133 -16.27 -3.33 -31.82
CA GLY A 133 -16.30 -2.18 -32.72
C GLY A 133 -15.85 -0.85 -32.14
N GLU A 134 -15.50 -0.77 -30.84
CA GLU A 134 -14.99 0.46 -30.24
C GLU A 134 -13.49 0.65 -30.41
N SER A 135 -12.72 -0.42 -30.69
CA SER A 135 -11.25 -0.48 -30.73
C SER A 135 -10.56 -0.09 -29.41
N VAL A 136 -10.85 1.09 -28.86
CA VAL A 136 -10.37 1.61 -27.59
C VAL A 136 -11.51 2.35 -26.89
N ARG A 137 -11.73 2.09 -25.60
CA ARG A 137 -12.67 2.84 -24.77
C ARG A 137 -12.14 3.07 -23.36
N PHE A 138 -11.97 4.34 -22.98
CA PHE A 138 -11.59 4.74 -21.63
C PHE A 138 -12.82 4.89 -20.75
N TYR A 139 -13.46 3.77 -20.43
CA TYR A 139 -14.76 3.71 -19.73
C TYR A 139 -14.78 4.30 -18.30
N GLY A 140 -13.63 4.74 -17.77
CA GLY A 140 -13.60 5.58 -16.57
C GLY A 140 -14.11 7.01 -16.80
N LYS A 141 -14.25 7.45 -18.06
CA LYS A 141 -14.87 8.73 -18.44
C LYS A 141 -16.26 8.48 -19.04
N PRO A 142 -17.28 9.29 -18.72
CA PRO A 142 -18.64 9.09 -19.22
C PRO A 142 -18.74 9.01 -20.76
N ASP A 143 -17.91 9.77 -21.48
CA ASP A 143 -17.86 9.78 -22.94
C ASP A 143 -16.91 8.73 -23.55
N GLY A 144 -16.21 7.97 -22.70
CA GLY A 144 -15.27 6.93 -23.11
C GLY A 144 -13.95 7.43 -23.69
N LYS A 145 -13.62 8.72 -23.58
CA LYS A 145 -12.43 9.32 -24.20
C LYS A 145 -11.35 9.62 -23.16
N ALA A 146 -10.09 9.44 -23.55
CA ALA A 146 -8.96 9.98 -22.81
C ALA A 146 -8.89 11.50 -23.01
N VAL A 147 -8.34 12.20 -22.02
CA VAL A 147 -8.16 13.66 -22.07
C VAL A 147 -6.71 13.97 -22.40
N ILE A 148 -6.50 14.75 -23.47
CA ILE A 148 -5.21 15.35 -23.78
C ILE A 148 -5.16 16.70 -23.08
N PHE A 149 -4.12 16.91 -22.26
CA PHE A 149 -3.94 18.14 -21.50
C PHE A 149 -2.81 18.98 -22.09
N ALA A 150 -3.05 20.29 -22.26
CA ALA A 150 -2.03 21.28 -22.52
C ALA A 150 -1.66 21.95 -21.19
N LEU A 151 -0.56 21.54 -20.58
CA LEU A 151 -0.09 22.05 -19.29
C LEU A 151 1.23 22.81 -19.48
N PRO A 152 1.35 24.04 -18.94
CA PRO A 152 2.59 24.80 -19.02
C PRO A 152 3.64 24.25 -18.04
N PHE A 153 4.88 24.70 -18.22
CA PHE A 153 5.92 24.56 -17.21
C PHE A 153 5.63 25.51 -16.03
N GLU A 154 5.75 24.99 -14.81
CA GLU A 154 5.82 25.77 -13.58
C GLU A 154 7.11 25.38 -12.83
N PRO A 155 7.85 26.33 -12.23
CA PRO A 155 9.10 26.05 -11.56
C PRO A 155 8.90 25.28 -10.25
N ALA A 156 9.99 24.69 -9.74
CA ALA A 156 9.98 24.05 -8.43
C ALA A 156 9.65 25.05 -7.31
N ALA A 157 8.92 24.60 -6.29
CA ALA A 157 8.55 25.43 -5.14
C ALA A 157 9.75 26.07 -4.42
N GLU A 158 10.91 25.40 -4.44
CA GLU A 158 12.17 25.90 -3.92
C GLU A 158 13.28 25.50 -4.91
N SER A 159 13.94 26.50 -5.49
CA SER A 159 15.12 26.30 -6.34
C SER A 159 16.36 26.80 -5.60
N PRO A 160 17.57 26.29 -5.94
CA PRO A 160 18.81 26.80 -5.37
C PRO A 160 18.96 28.31 -5.56
N ASP A 161 19.60 28.94 -4.59
CA ASP A 161 19.91 30.37 -4.60
C ASP A 161 21.33 30.60 -4.06
N GLN A 162 21.62 31.84 -3.64
CA GLN A 162 22.94 32.20 -3.15
C GLN A 162 23.29 31.56 -1.79
N GLU A 163 22.30 31.24 -0.95
CA GLU A 163 22.51 30.64 0.37
C GLU A 163 22.43 29.12 0.32
N TYR A 164 21.46 28.57 -0.43
CA TYR A 164 21.27 27.14 -0.64
C TYR A 164 21.60 26.79 -2.10
N ASP A 165 22.89 26.67 -2.39
CA ASP A 165 23.42 26.69 -3.76
C ASP A 165 23.45 25.34 -4.50
N LEU A 166 22.78 24.32 -3.95
CA LEU A 166 22.72 22.96 -4.52
C LEU A 166 21.30 22.42 -4.53
N TRP A 167 20.99 21.65 -5.59
CA TRP A 167 19.82 20.79 -5.60
C TRP A 167 20.03 19.58 -4.68
N LEU A 168 19.02 19.26 -3.88
CA LEU A 168 18.94 17.99 -3.15
C LEU A 168 17.91 17.08 -3.80
N SER A 169 18.34 15.90 -4.23
CA SER A 169 17.45 14.80 -4.64
C SER A 169 17.68 13.60 -3.73
N THR A 170 16.59 12.98 -3.28
CA THR A 170 16.62 11.84 -2.35
C THR A 170 15.98 10.63 -3.00
N GLY A 171 16.47 9.43 -2.66
CA GLY A 171 15.97 8.21 -3.27
C GLY A 171 16.27 6.97 -2.44
N ARG A 172 16.46 5.85 -3.13
CA ARG A 172 16.73 4.54 -2.55
C ARG A 172 18.05 4.01 -3.11
N VAL A 173 18.61 3.04 -2.41
CA VAL A 173 19.69 2.18 -2.91
C VAL A 173 19.17 0.75 -3.00
N LEU A 174 19.80 -0.07 -3.83
CA LEU A 174 19.33 -1.41 -4.16
C LEU A 174 19.13 -2.29 -2.91
N GLU A 175 20.05 -2.18 -1.95
CA GLU A 175 20.16 -3.06 -0.80
C GLU A 175 19.15 -2.75 0.31
N HIS A 176 18.49 -1.59 0.24
CA HIS A 176 17.69 -1.09 1.36
C HIS A 176 16.26 -0.70 0.98
N TRP A 177 15.33 -1.21 1.79
CA TRP A 177 13.92 -0.89 1.66
C TRP A 177 13.54 0.27 2.58
N HIS A 178 13.17 1.39 1.96
CA HIS A 178 12.58 2.55 2.64
C HIS A 178 13.48 3.06 3.80
N THR A 179 12.96 3.08 5.03
CA THR A 179 13.69 3.54 6.23
C THR A 179 14.75 2.55 6.71
N GLY A 180 14.84 1.37 6.07
CA GLY A 180 15.79 0.34 6.39
C GLY A 180 15.48 -0.44 7.67
N SER A 181 14.33 -0.23 8.31
CA SER A 181 13.98 -0.92 9.56
C SER A 181 14.00 -2.45 9.42
N MET A 182 13.70 -3.00 8.25
CA MET A 182 13.86 -4.45 7.99
C MET A 182 15.25 -4.76 7.44
N THR A 183 15.62 -4.15 6.32
CA THR A 183 16.82 -4.54 5.57
C THR A 183 18.14 -4.22 6.27
N ARG A 184 18.21 -3.17 7.10
CA ARG A 184 19.42 -2.88 7.90
C ARG A 184 19.58 -3.81 9.11
N ARG A 185 18.60 -4.66 9.39
CA ARG A 185 18.68 -5.74 10.39
C ARG A 185 19.16 -7.07 9.77
N VAL A 186 19.27 -7.14 8.45
CA VAL A 186 19.89 -8.28 7.75
C VAL A 186 21.40 -8.01 7.64
N PRO A 187 22.27 -8.85 8.24
CA PRO A 187 23.71 -8.58 8.32
C PRO A 187 24.37 -8.31 6.96
N GLU A 188 24.04 -9.09 5.94
CA GLU A 188 24.62 -8.99 4.59
C GLU A 188 24.22 -7.67 3.92
N LEU A 189 22.94 -7.30 3.99
CA LEU A 189 22.43 -6.06 3.40
C LEU A 189 23.00 -4.84 4.13
N HIS A 190 23.05 -4.88 5.46
CA HIS A 190 23.67 -3.80 6.23
C HIS A 190 25.15 -3.64 5.89
N ARG A 191 25.91 -4.73 5.78
CA ARG A 191 27.33 -4.66 5.40
C ARG A 191 27.55 -4.14 3.98
N ALA A 192 26.63 -4.43 3.05
CA ALA A 192 26.74 -3.98 1.66
C ALA A 192 26.59 -2.45 1.54
N PHE A 193 25.68 -1.83 2.29
CA PHE A 193 25.50 -0.37 2.32
C PHE A 193 25.21 0.15 3.75
N PRO A 194 26.22 0.26 4.63
CA PRO A 194 25.99 0.41 6.07
C PRO A 194 25.38 1.75 6.50
N GLU A 195 25.71 2.81 5.79
CA GLU A 195 25.34 4.18 6.13
C GLU A 195 24.92 4.94 4.87
N ALA A 196 23.99 5.88 5.01
CA ALA A 196 23.64 6.81 3.94
C ALA A 196 24.81 7.76 3.66
N VAL A 197 25.03 8.06 2.38
CA VAL A 197 26.14 8.91 1.92
C VAL A 197 25.63 10.06 1.06
N LEU A 198 26.40 11.15 1.04
CA LEU A 198 26.22 12.23 0.07
C LEU A 198 26.97 11.88 -1.22
N PHE A 199 26.22 11.54 -2.26
CA PHE A 199 26.74 11.50 -3.62
C PHE A 199 26.81 12.93 -4.18
N ILE A 200 28.01 13.38 -4.54
CA ILE A 200 28.26 14.73 -5.04
C ILE A 200 29.29 14.70 -6.17
N HIS A 201 29.13 15.59 -7.16
CA HIS A 201 30.06 15.70 -8.28
C HIS A 201 31.48 16.05 -7.80
N PRO A 202 32.56 15.51 -8.40
CA PRO A 202 33.92 15.77 -7.94
C PRO A 202 34.31 17.26 -7.91
N LEU A 203 33.80 18.07 -8.85
CA LEU A 203 34.10 19.50 -8.90
C LEU A 203 33.42 20.29 -7.77
N ASP A 204 32.17 19.95 -7.41
CA ASP A 204 31.47 20.59 -6.30
C ASP A 204 32.07 20.24 -4.95
N ALA A 205 32.59 19.01 -4.82
CA ALA A 205 33.37 18.60 -3.66
C ALA A 205 34.69 19.36 -3.57
N LYS A 206 35.41 19.49 -4.69
CA LYS A 206 36.70 20.21 -4.76
C LYS A 206 36.54 21.69 -4.42
N SER A 207 35.53 22.38 -4.95
CA SER A 207 35.28 23.79 -4.65
C SER A 207 34.94 24.05 -3.18
N ARG A 208 34.45 23.03 -2.48
CA ARG A 208 34.13 23.06 -1.04
C ARG A 208 35.21 22.44 -0.15
N ASN A 209 36.39 22.14 -0.70
CA ASN A 209 37.50 21.49 0.00
C ASN A 209 37.13 20.16 0.70
N LEU A 210 36.27 19.36 0.05
CA LEU A 210 35.79 18.07 0.54
C LEU A 210 36.48 16.90 -0.17
N ARG A 211 36.89 15.89 0.60
CA ARG A 211 37.47 14.63 0.12
C ARG A 211 36.55 13.45 0.39
N ARG A 212 36.79 12.34 -0.31
CA ARG A 212 36.00 11.10 -0.14
C ARG A 212 36.14 10.60 1.31
N GLY A 213 35.01 10.33 1.95
CA GLY A 213 34.96 9.87 3.34
C GLY A 213 34.81 11.00 4.38
N ASP A 214 34.89 12.26 3.97
CA ASP A 214 34.69 13.38 4.90
C ASP A 214 33.25 13.41 5.42
N LYS A 215 33.09 13.76 6.69
CA LYS A 215 31.78 14.07 7.28
C LYS A 215 31.33 15.43 6.77
N VAL A 216 30.09 15.49 6.31
CA VAL A 216 29.49 16.70 5.75
C VAL A 216 28.15 16.95 6.40
N LYS A 217 27.87 18.20 6.73
CA LYS A 217 26.54 18.65 7.14
C LYS A 217 25.78 19.08 5.88
N VAL A 218 24.65 18.44 5.64
CA VAL A 218 23.69 18.86 4.60
C VAL A 218 22.62 19.70 5.30
N LEU A 219 22.52 20.97 4.93
CA LEU A 219 21.65 21.96 5.56
C LEU A 219 20.60 22.45 4.56
N SER A 220 19.38 22.64 5.05
CA SER A 220 18.28 23.32 4.34
C SER A 220 17.65 24.36 5.28
N ARG A 221 16.73 25.18 4.75
CA ARG A 221 15.89 26.09 5.55
C ARG A 221 15.13 25.40 6.69
N ARG A 222 14.91 24.09 6.58
CA ARG A 222 14.03 23.30 7.46
C ARG A 222 14.79 22.42 8.46
N GLY A 223 16.11 22.31 8.33
CA GLY A 223 16.92 21.45 9.20
C GLY A 223 18.16 20.91 8.53
N GLU A 224 18.90 20.08 9.27
CA GLU A 224 20.20 19.55 8.89
C GLU A 224 20.38 18.08 9.22
N VAL A 225 21.27 17.41 8.47
CA VAL A 225 21.75 16.05 8.76
C VAL A 225 23.25 15.95 8.52
N VAL A 226 23.93 15.09 9.27
CA VAL A 226 25.34 14.75 9.02
C VAL A 226 25.40 13.46 8.22
N SER A 227 26.17 13.47 7.13
CA SER A 227 26.40 12.31 6.26
C SER A 227 27.88 12.17 5.93
N ILE A 228 28.23 11.14 5.16
CA ILE A 228 29.59 10.86 4.70
C ILE A 228 29.64 11.07 3.19
N ARG A 229 30.62 11.84 2.70
CA ARG A 229 30.78 12.08 1.27
C ARG A 229 31.31 10.84 0.54
N ARG A 230 30.67 10.43 -0.56
CA ARG A 230 31.11 9.32 -1.43
C ARG A 230 31.15 9.76 -2.90
N ASN A 231 32.09 9.20 -3.68
CA ASN A 231 32.03 9.33 -5.13
C ASN A 231 30.88 8.46 -5.68
N PRO A 232 30.19 8.89 -6.75
CA PRO A 232 29.19 8.05 -7.42
C PRO A 232 29.78 6.78 -8.06
N TRP A 233 31.09 6.74 -8.34
CA TRP A 233 31.77 5.61 -8.98
C TRP A 233 33.18 5.38 -8.38
N PRO A 234 33.76 4.15 -8.46
CA PRO A 234 35.15 3.89 -8.13
C PRO A 234 36.12 4.77 -8.92
#